data_AF-A0A2T0QQM0-F1
#
_entry.id   AF-A0A2T0QQM0-F1
#
_cell.length_a   1.000
_cell.length_b   1.000
_cell.length_c   1.000
_cell.angle_alpha   90.00
_cell.angle_beta   90.00
_cell.angle_gamma   90.00
#
_symmetry.space_group_name_H-M   'P 1'
#
loop_
_entity.id
_entity.type
_entity.pdbx_description
1 polymer ?
#
loop_
_entity_poly.entity_id
_entity_poly.type
_entity_poly.pdbx_seq_one_letter_code
_entity_poly.pdbx_strand_id
1 'polypeptide(L)'
;MKRYVARCTPWGTIQTGEFFTRLTDEEKSAVLAHEQGHLRNCDPLRRLWWVLSLQILFRPTWVFEQCRRQEFAADAHAVALGHGVGLRRFLLRFPQTSSPIYPNTRQRLEALDG
;
A
#
# COMPACT_ATOMS: atom_id res chain seq x y z
N MET A 1 -14.08 -13.04 -8.62
CA MET A 1 -13.93 -12.47 -7.27
C MET A 1 -12.68 -11.59 -7.22
N LYS A 2 -12.80 -10.34 -6.74
CA LYS A 2 -11.64 -9.42 -6.66
C LYS A 2 -10.69 -9.91 -5.54
N ARG A 3 -9.44 -10.23 -5.90
CA ARG A 3 -8.40 -10.72 -4.98
C ARG A 3 -7.62 -9.56 -4.35
N TYR A 4 -8.23 -8.79 -3.46
CA TYR A 4 -7.49 -7.79 -2.67
C TYR A 4 -7.86 -7.88 -1.19
N VAL A 5 -6.95 -7.45 -0.33
CA VAL A 5 -7.15 -7.38 1.12
C VAL A 5 -7.87 -6.09 1.47
N ALA A 6 -7.25 -4.94 1.20
CA ALA A 6 -7.87 -3.63 1.25
C ALA A 6 -7.38 -2.78 0.06
N ARG A 7 -8.08 -1.68 -0.20
CA ARG A 7 -7.65 -0.65 -1.14
C ARG A 7 -8.31 0.67 -0.80
N CYS A 8 -7.56 1.75 -0.91
CA CYS A 8 -8.08 3.11 -0.94
C CYS A 8 -8.64 3.48 -2.33
N THR A 9 -9.62 4.39 -2.36
CA THR A 9 -10.19 4.94 -3.59
C THR A 9 -9.91 6.44 -3.72
N PRO A 10 -10.02 7.01 -4.92
CA PRO A 10 -9.95 8.47 -5.12
C PRO A 10 -10.98 9.28 -4.33
N TRP A 11 -12.02 8.64 -3.77
CA TRP A 11 -13.12 9.27 -3.06
C TRP A 11 -12.92 9.33 -1.55
N GLY A 12 -11.70 9.11 -1.06
CA GLY A 12 -11.40 9.16 0.37
C GLY A 12 -11.91 7.95 1.16
N THR A 13 -12.28 6.85 0.47
CA THR A 13 -12.81 5.65 1.12
C THR A 13 -11.84 4.48 1.05
N ILE A 14 -11.88 3.62 2.07
CA ILE A 14 -11.17 2.34 2.09
C ILE A 14 -12.20 1.24 1.84
N GLN A 15 -11.90 0.36 0.89
CA GLN A 15 -12.70 -0.82 0.59
C GLN A 15 -11.95 -2.07 1.03
N THR A 16 -12.57 -2.88 1.87
CA THR A 16 -12.04 -4.18 2.29
C THR A 16 -12.59 -5.30 1.40
N GLY A 17 -11.73 -6.26 1.06
CA GLY A 17 -12.12 -7.47 0.33
C GLY A 17 -12.40 -8.64 1.28
N GLU A 18 -12.79 -9.79 0.74
CA GLU A 18 -13.08 -10.99 1.53
C GLU A 18 -11.87 -11.46 2.35
N PHE A 19 -10.65 -11.31 1.82
CA PHE A 19 -9.44 -11.72 2.55
C PHE A 19 -9.19 -10.90 3.83
N PHE A 20 -9.73 -9.69 3.92
CA PHE A 20 -9.61 -8.85 5.10
C PHE A 20 -10.26 -9.48 6.34
N THR A 21 -11.33 -10.26 6.16
CA THR A 21 -12.02 -10.91 7.27
C THR A 21 -11.18 -12.02 7.92
N ARG A 22 -10.17 -12.54 7.22
CA ARG A 22 -9.27 -13.61 7.66
C ARG A 22 -8.04 -13.09 8.43
N LEU A 23 -7.88 -11.77 8.50
CA LEU A 23 -6.82 -11.10 9.24
C LEU A 23 -7.11 -11.10 10.74
N THR A 24 -6.06 -11.13 11.55
CA THR A 24 -6.17 -10.83 12.99
C THR A 24 -6.48 -9.34 13.19
N ASP A 25 -6.94 -8.94 14.37
CA ASP A 25 -7.29 -7.53 14.61
C ASP A 25 -6.07 -6.59 14.55
N GLU A 26 -4.88 -7.09 14.93
CA GLU A 26 -3.62 -6.38 14.72
C GLU A 26 -3.29 -6.20 13.23
N GLU A 27 -3.44 -7.25 12.43
CA GLU A 27 -3.21 -7.20 10.97
C GLU A 27 -4.23 -6.27 10.30
N LYS A 28 -5.51 -6.32 10.70
CA LYS A 28 -6.55 -5.40 10.20
C LYS A 28 -6.18 -3.95 10.50
N SER A 29 -5.80 -3.66 11.74
CA SER A 29 -5.43 -2.31 12.16
C SER A 29 -4.23 -1.80 11.37
N ALA A 30 -3.22 -2.65 11.16
CA ALA A 30 -2.05 -2.32 10.35
C ALA A 30 -2.39 -2.07 8.88
N VAL A 31 -3.20 -2.92 8.26
CA VAL A 31 -3.64 -2.74 6.87
C VAL A 31 -4.48 -1.48 6.72
N LEU A 32 -5.41 -1.20 7.64
CA LEU A 32 -6.22 0.02 7.59
C LEU A 32 -5.34 1.27 7.78
N ALA A 33 -4.38 1.25 8.71
CA ALA A 33 -3.44 2.36 8.90
C ALA A 33 -2.57 2.60 7.67
N HIS A 34 -2.12 1.54 6.98
CA HIS A 34 -1.41 1.64 5.71
C HIS A 34 -2.29 2.31 4.64
N GLU A 35 -3.53 1.85 4.46
CA GLU A 35 -4.47 2.45 3.49
C GLU A 35 -4.83 3.92 3.85
N GLN A 36 -4.91 4.26 5.14
CA GLN A 36 -5.04 5.65 5.58
C GLN A 36 -3.82 6.49 5.19
N GLY A 37 -2.61 5.92 5.19
CA GLY A 37 -1.40 6.55 4.69
C GLY A 37 -1.53 6.96 3.23
N HIS A 38 -2.06 6.08 2.39
CA HIS A 38 -2.35 6.41 0.98
C HIS A 38 -3.38 7.54 0.83
N LEU A 39 -4.44 7.52 1.63
CA LEU A 39 -5.45 8.59 1.61
C LEU A 39 -4.87 9.93 2.06
N ARG A 40 -4.09 9.93 3.15
CA ARG A 40 -3.38 11.11 3.66
C ARG A 40 -2.45 11.73 2.62
N ASN A 41 -1.78 10.89 1.82
CA ASN A 41 -0.87 11.32 0.76
C ASN A 41 -1.57 11.63 -0.58
N CYS A 42 -2.90 11.46 -0.65
CA CYS A 42 -3.70 11.59 -1.87
C CYS A 42 -3.22 10.68 -3.02
N ASP A 43 -2.67 9.50 -2.69
CA ASP A 43 -2.06 8.61 -3.68
C ASP A 43 -3.04 8.13 -4.76
N PRO A 44 -4.30 7.74 -4.44
CA PRO A 44 -5.26 7.36 -5.48
C PRO A 44 -5.59 8.49 -6.47
N LEU A 45 -5.65 9.74 -5.98
CA LEU A 45 -5.89 10.91 -6.83
C LEU A 45 -4.68 11.20 -7.73
N ARG A 46 -3.45 11.10 -7.20
CA ARG A 46 -2.22 11.25 -7.98
C ARG A 46 -2.11 10.17 -9.06
N ARG A 47 -2.39 8.91 -8.70
CA ARG A 47 -2.41 7.79 -9.65
C ARG A 47 -3.46 8.01 -10.75
N LEU A 48 -4.66 8.47 -10.40
CA LEU A 48 -5.70 8.83 -11.38
C LEU A 48 -5.22 9.95 -12.32
N TRP A 49 -4.60 11.00 -11.76
CA TRP A 49 -4.04 12.09 -12.55
C TRP A 49 -2.97 11.60 -13.54
N TRP A 50 -2.06 10.71 -13.13
CA TRP A 50 -1.04 10.15 -14.03
C TRP A 50 -1.62 9.34 -15.19
N VAL A 51 -2.77 8.69 -14.98
CA VAL A 51 -3.51 8.02 -16.05
C VAL A 51 -4.12 9.06 -17.00
N LEU A 52 -4.86 10.04 -16.47
CA LEU A 52 -5.53 11.07 -17.28
C LEU A 52 -4.56 11.95 -18.06
N SER A 53 -3.39 12.22 -17.50
CA SER A 53 -2.31 13.00 -18.14
C SER A 53 -1.31 12.14 -18.92
N LEU A 54 -1.63 10.84 -19.13
CA LEU A 54 -0.84 9.88 -19.90
C LEU A 54 0.62 9.70 -19.43
N GLN A 55 0.95 10.07 -18.19
CA GLN A 55 2.30 9.91 -17.63
C GLN A 55 2.72 8.44 -17.56
N ILE A 56 1.77 7.53 -17.41
CA ILE A 56 2.04 6.09 -17.44
C ILE A 56 2.59 5.62 -18.81
N LEU A 57 2.23 6.31 -19.89
CA LEU A 57 2.73 6.01 -21.25
C LEU A 57 4.04 6.75 -21.53
N PHE A 58 4.12 8.03 -21.19
CA PHE A 58 5.28 8.86 -21.53
C PHE A 58 6.44 8.75 -20.53
N ARG A 59 6.18 8.38 -19.28
CA ARG A 59 7.16 8.31 -18.18
C ARG A 59 6.94 7.10 -17.27
N PRO A 60 6.85 5.86 -17.82
CA PRO A 60 6.49 4.67 -17.05
C PRO A 60 7.43 4.40 -15.86
N THR A 61 8.74 4.51 -16.07
CA THR A 61 9.74 4.27 -15.02
C THR A 61 9.61 5.25 -13.86
N TRP A 62 9.32 6.52 -14.15
CA TRP A 62 9.06 7.52 -13.13
C TRP A 62 7.79 7.21 -12.34
N VAL A 63 6.71 6.83 -13.02
CA VAL A 63 5.45 6.43 -12.36
C VAL A 63 5.68 5.22 -11.44
N PHE A 64 6.44 4.22 -11.89
CA PHE A 64 6.76 3.04 -11.09
C PHE A 64 7.54 3.38 -9.83
N GLU A 65 8.53 4.26 -9.95
CA GLU A 65 9.30 4.77 -8.81
C GLU A 65 8.40 5.55 -7.83
N GLN A 66 7.47 6.37 -8.33
CA GLN A 66 6.52 7.05 -7.45
C GLN A 66 5.60 6.06 -6.73
N CYS A 67 5.07 5.03 -7.41
CA CYS A 67 4.27 4.01 -6.76
C CYS A 67 5.04 3.30 -5.65
N ARG A 68 6.31 2.94 -5.88
CA ARG A 68 7.16 2.34 -4.84
C ARG A 68 7.32 3.26 -3.63
N ARG A 69 7.57 4.55 -3.85
CA ARG A 69 7.66 5.55 -2.77
C ARG A 69 6.36 5.69 -2.00
N GLN A 70 5.22 5.63 -2.67
CA GLN A 70 3.90 5.68 -2.03
C GLN A 70 3.69 4.49 -1.08
N GLU A 71 4.08 3.28 -1.48
CA GLU A 71 3.98 2.09 -0.62
C GLU A 71 4.86 2.22 0.63
N PHE A 72 6.12 2.67 0.48
CA PHE A 72 6.99 2.91 1.64
C PHE A 72 6.47 4.03 2.57
N ALA A 73 5.92 5.10 2.00
CA ALA A 73 5.33 6.18 2.80
C ALA A 73 4.08 5.72 3.57
N ALA A 74 3.27 4.85 2.98
CA ALA A 74 2.12 4.25 3.64
C ALA A 74 2.54 3.28 4.77
N ASP A 75 3.61 2.51 4.57
CA ASP A 75 4.22 1.66 5.60
C ASP A 75 4.75 2.49 6.78
N ALA A 76 5.51 3.54 6.49
CA ALA A 76 6.01 4.46 7.51
C ALA A 76 4.86 5.10 8.30
N HIS A 77 3.74 5.41 7.65
CA HIS A 77 2.56 5.94 8.33
C HIS A 77 1.95 4.92 9.30
N ALA A 78 1.80 3.66 8.89
CA ALA A 78 1.30 2.60 9.75
C ALA A 78 2.21 2.37 10.97
N VAL A 79 3.53 2.43 10.79
CA VAL A 79 4.51 2.36 11.88
C VAL A 79 4.38 3.55 12.83
N ALA A 80 4.26 4.76 12.30
CA ALA A 80 4.10 5.97 13.10
C ALA A 80 2.84 5.96 13.98
N LEU A 81 1.81 5.20 13.58
CA LEU A 81 0.59 4.97 14.37
C LEU A 81 0.70 3.78 15.35
N GLY A 82 1.87 3.15 15.47
CA GLY A 82 2.11 2.02 16.38
C GLY A 82 1.73 0.65 15.82
N HIS A 83 1.42 0.54 14.52
CA HIS A 83 0.98 -0.72 13.90
C HIS A 83 2.08 -1.51 13.17
N GLY A 84 3.36 -1.17 13.40
CA GLY A 84 4.49 -1.81 12.72
C GLY A 84 4.58 -3.33 12.90
N VAL A 85 4.29 -3.83 14.11
CA VAL A 85 4.30 -5.29 14.40
C VAL A 85 3.21 -6.02 13.59
N GLY A 86 1.99 -5.47 13.56
CA GLY A 86 0.88 -6.02 12.79
C GLY A 86 1.18 -6.01 11.29
N LEU A 87 1.82 -4.95 10.79
CA LEU A 87 2.23 -4.82 9.39
C LEU A 87 3.28 -5.87 9.03
N ARG A 88 4.30 -6.08 9.87
CA ARG A 88 5.32 -7.12 9.69
C ARG A 88 4.69 -8.52 9.62
N ARG A 89 3.80 -8.83 10.56
CA ARG A 89 3.06 -10.12 10.58
C ARG A 89 2.25 -10.31 9.30
N PHE A 90 1.51 -9.29 8.89
CA PHE A 90 0.74 -9.30 7.64
C PHE A 90 1.64 -9.58 6.42
N LEU A 91 2.76 -8.87 6.28
CA LEU A 91 3.68 -9.02 5.14
C LEU A 91 4.35 -10.39 5.07
N LEU A 92 4.63 -11.01 6.23
CA LEU A 92 5.19 -12.36 6.30
C LEU A 92 4.14 -13.43 5.99
N ARG A 93 2.90 -13.24 6.44
CA ARG A 93 1.79 -14.17 6.20
C ARG A 93 1.26 -14.11 4.77
N PHE A 94 1.28 -12.92 4.16
CA PHE A 94 0.81 -12.66 2.81
C PHE A 94 1.94 -12.03 1.98
N PRO A 95 2.95 -12.82 1.58
CA PRO A 95 4.11 -12.29 0.88
C PRO A 95 3.73 -11.72 -0.50
N GLN A 96 4.19 -10.50 -0.77
CA GLN A 96 4.05 -9.83 -2.04
C GLN A 96 5.25 -10.16 -2.93
N THR A 97 4.97 -10.63 -4.14
CA THR A 97 5.98 -10.86 -5.17
C THR A 97 6.42 -9.55 -5.80
N SER A 98 7.67 -9.50 -6.25
CA SER A 98 8.23 -8.30 -6.88
C SER A 98 7.48 -7.95 -8.16
N SER A 99 7.08 -6.69 -8.30
CA SER A 99 6.51 -6.10 -9.50
C SER A 99 7.28 -4.82 -9.83
N PRO A 100 7.30 -4.36 -11.10
CA PRO A 100 7.84 -3.04 -11.43
C PRO A 100 7.22 -1.91 -10.61
N ILE A 101 5.96 -2.06 -10.21
CA ILE A 101 5.15 -1.00 -9.59
C ILE A 101 5.15 -1.08 -8.06
N TYR A 102 5.27 -2.28 -7.50
CA TYR A 102 5.16 -2.54 -6.06
C TYR A 102 6.45 -3.15 -5.51
N PRO A 103 6.98 -2.63 -4.39
CA PRO A 103 8.10 -3.25 -3.71
C PRO A 103 7.68 -4.63 -3.19
N ASN A 104 8.61 -5.58 -3.18
CA ASN A 104 8.34 -6.90 -2.63
C ASN A 104 8.34 -6.89 -1.10
N THR A 105 7.88 -7.99 -0.48
CA THR A 105 7.87 -8.13 0.99
C THR A 105 9.24 -7.85 1.61
N ARG A 106 10.33 -8.35 1.02
CA ARG A 106 11.68 -8.15 1.56
C ARG A 106 12.04 -6.67 1.62
N GLN A 107 11.82 -5.93 0.53
CA GLN A 107 12.11 -4.49 0.46
C GLN A 107 11.27 -3.69 1.47
N ARG A 108 9.99 -4.04 1.64
CA ARG A 108 9.12 -3.41 2.63
C ARG A 108 9.58 -3.69 4.06
N LEU A 109 9.95 -4.94 4.36
CA LEU A 109 10.49 -5.32 5.67
C LEU A 109 11.83 -4.64 5.97
N GLU A 110 12.74 -4.57 5.00
CA GLU A 110 14.01 -3.84 5.14
C GLU A 110 13.76 -2.36 5.47
N ALA A 111 12.82 -1.70 4.77
CA ALA A 111 12.45 -0.31 5.04
C ALA A 111 11.77 -0.08 6.40
N LEU A 112 11.18 -1.12 7.01
CA LEU A 112 10.59 -1.05 8.34
C LEU A 112 11.63 -1.17 9.46
N ASP A 113 12.77 -1.82 9.19
CA ASP A 113 13.82 -2.09 10.18
C ASP A 113 14.84 -0.92 10.30
N GLY A 114 14.87 0.03 9.35
CA GLY A 114 15.71 1.24 9.37
C GLY A 114 16.94 1.14 8.48
#